data_AF-A0A5B0LL59-F1
#
_entry.id   AF-A0A5B0LL59-F1
#
_cell.length_a   1.000
_cell.length_b   1.000
_cell.length_c   1.000
_cell.angle_alpha   90.00
_cell.angle_beta   90.00
_cell.angle_gamma   90.00
#
_symmetry.space_group_name_H-M   'P 1'
#
loop_
_entity.id
_entity.type
_entity.pdbx_description
1 polymer ?
#
loop_
_entity_poly.entity_id
_entity_poly.type
_entity_poly.pdbx_seq_one_letter_code
_entity_poly.pdbx_strand_id
1 'polypeptide(L)'
;MDQVQNNIAKFGGDPDNVTAFGESAGALLLSHIMVCKEKLFRRVILQSGAVNTLPTVSWETHEKNYQELLEKACIKAESRSERLKALRAVPIEELVGYLSQSVRVVGLAEETTRSPKAVWNQGCVLTRLKEGQWSPHIESVMMGVCKDEGSLFAYMCQSHTPPGYQFSQIELLNGASYDQLDPLYRLPNQDQIDNPVDGIPLDLPQCSGSQPAGDRLFKVPMELLLCALDDTKNAETQKPLSIFVYTLEGTAVETNSPGRSFGVTHTVDIVLLFNMSHCWAPDSESAKVSATLGKTWYNYAKDGRPGLNWPEYATQSSPYKLVFQQDGESVLQDVRDRPEIEKERIKFWAEHLDLAEFWEPPVIGILDGSSSTDSSEMRSENTNKSL
;
A
#
# COMPACT_ATOMS: atom_id res chain seq x y z
N MET A 1 12.80 -15.25 -4.41
CA MET A 1 12.30 -15.96 -3.20
C MET A 1 12.73 -17.43 -3.18
N ASP A 2 12.88 -18.09 -4.33
CA ASP A 2 13.29 -19.50 -4.43
C ASP A 2 14.62 -19.82 -3.74
N GLN A 3 15.58 -18.88 -3.78
CA GLN A 3 16.85 -19.06 -3.07
C GLN A 3 16.66 -19.15 -1.55
N VAL A 4 15.73 -18.37 -0.98
CA VAL A 4 15.40 -18.46 0.45
C VAL A 4 14.77 -19.81 0.72
N GLN A 5 13.72 -20.19 -0.02
CA GLN A 5 13.02 -21.46 0.12
C GLN A 5 13.95 -22.68 0.05
N ASN A 6 14.87 -22.69 -0.92
CA ASN A 6 15.78 -23.82 -1.14
C ASN A 6 16.99 -23.87 -0.19
N ASN A 7 17.30 -22.78 0.53
CA ASN A 7 18.54 -22.69 1.31
C ASN A 7 18.37 -22.29 2.77
N ILE A 8 17.21 -21.77 3.21
CA ILE A 8 17.08 -21.20 4.56
C ILE A 8 17.30 -22.25 5.66
N ALA A 9 16.99 -23.52 5.40
CA ALA A 9 17.30 -24.65 6.29
C ALA A 9 18.80 -24.77 6.59
N LYS A 10 19.69 -24.40 5.65
CA LYS A 10 21.15 -24.43 5.83
C LYS A 10 21.63 -23.34 6.80
N PHE A 11 20.82 -22.31 7.02
CA PHE A 11 21.07 -21.23 7.98
C PHE A 11 20.28 -21.40 9.28
N GLY A 12 19.63 -22.55 9.48
CA GLY A 12 18.85 -22.86 10.68
C GLY A 12 17.43 -22.28 10.68
N GLY A 13 16.94 -21.73 9.57
CA GLY A 13 15.55 -21.30 9.43
C GLY A 13 14.64 -22.39 8.87
N ASP A 14 13.33 -22.18 8.97
CA ASP A 14 12.32 -23.12 8.50
C ASP A 14 11.72 -22.65 7.15
N PRO A 15 11.89 -23.40 6.03
CA PRO A 15 11.30 -23.04 4.75
C PRO A 15 9.76 -23.02 4.76
N ASP A 16 9.14 -23.71 5.73
CA ASP A 16 7.69 -23.72 5.94
C ASP A 16 7.21 -22.56 6.82
N ASN A 17 8.13 -21.74 7.33
CA ASN A 17 7.86 -20.59 8.19
C ASN A 17 8.56 -19.32 7.69
N VAL A 18 8.45 -19.03 6.40
CA VAL A 18 8.99 -17.82 5.77
C VAL A 18 7.92 -16.72 5.75
N THR A 19 8.23 -15.57 6.33
CA THR A 19 7.42 -14.35 6.23
C THR A 19 8.12 -13.35 5.30
N ALA A 20 7.46 -12.95 4.22
CA ALA A 20 7.92 -11.86 3.39
C ALA A 20 7.44 -10.53 3.98
N PHE A 21 8.27 -9.50 3.93
CA PHE A 21 7.85 -8.14 4.30
C PHE A 21 8.47 -7.16 3.32
N GLY A 22 7.77 -6.07 3.06
CA GLY A 22 8.22 -5.03 2.17
C GLY A 22 7.54 -3.73 2.50
N GLU A 23 8.20 -2.63 2.14
CA GLU A 23 7.71 -1.27 2.31
C GLU A 23 7.63 -0.58 0.96
N SER A 24 6.63 0.27 0.76
CA SER A 24 6.43 1.06 -0.47
C SER A 24 6.45 0.18 -1.73
N ALA A 25 7.39 0.39 -2.64
CA ALA A 25 7.59 -0.44 -3.82
C ALA A 25 7.80 -1.94 -3.48
N GLY A 26 8.41 -2.26 -2.35
CA GLY A 26 8.55 -3.63 -1.87
C GLY A 26 7.21 -4.26 -1.49
N ALA A 27 6.33 -3.50 -0.81
CA ALA A 27 4.97 -3.94 -0.49
C ALA A 27 4.11 -4.08 -1.75
N LEU A 28 4.18 -3.12 -2.68
CA LEU A 28 3.57 -3.20 -4.00
C LEU A 28 4.00 -4.48 -4.75
N LEU A 29 5.29 -4.80 -4.76
CA LEU A 29 5.79 -6.01 -5.40
C LEU A 29 5.29 -7.27 -4.69
N LEU A 30 5.29 -7.30 -3.35
CA LEU A 30 4.79 -8.45 -2.60
C LEU A 30 3.29 -8.68 -2.79
N SER A 31 2.47 -7.61 -2.84
CA SER A 31 1.04 -7.74 -3.13
C SER A 31 0.80 -8.35 -4.52
N HIS A 32 1.66 -8.04 -5.50
CA HIS A 32 1.65 -8.71 -6.80
C HIS A 32 2.14 -10.16 -6.71
N ILE A 33 3.18 -10.45 -5.94
CA ILE A 33 3.72 -11.81 -5.81
C ILE A 33 2.73 -12.73 -5.07
N MET A 34 1.77 -12.22 -4.30
CA MET A 34 0.75 -13.03 -3.65
C MET A 34 -0.02 -13.95 -4.63
N VAL A 35 -0.18 -13.57 -5.90
CA VAL A 35 -0.86 -14.43 -6.90
C VAL A 35 0.06 -15.46 -7.57
N CYS A 36 1.34 -15.50 -7.19
CA CYS A 36 2.27 -16.53 -7.62
C CYS A 36 1.95 -17.85 -6.92
N LYS A 37 1.71 -18.92 -7.69
CA LYS A 37 1.34 -20.24 -7.14
C LYS A 37 2.51 -21.02 -6.55
N GLU A 38 3.72 -20.52 -6.69
CA GLU A 38 4.90 -21.13 -6.08
C GLU A 38 4.88 -20.91 -4.56
N LYS A 39 5.45 -21.87 -3.83
CA LYS A 39 5.61 -21.79 -2.37
C LYS A 39 6.77 -20.86 -2.05
N LEU A 40 6.52 -19.55 -2.05
CA LEU A 40 7.55 -18.53 -1.84
C LEU A 40 7.64 -18.06 -0.39
N PHE A 41 6.50 -17.90 0.27
CA PHE A 41 6.37 -17.50 1.67
C PHE A 41 5.00 -17.93 2.21
N ARG A 42 4.90 -18.01 3.53
CA ARG A 42 3.71 -18.40 4.27
C ARG A 42 2.88 -17.20 4.73
N ARG A 43 3.54 -16.08 5.01
CA ARG A 43 2.92 -14.83 5.49
C ARG A 43 3.53 -13.64 4.77
N VAL A 44 2.78 -12.55 4.72
CA VAL A 44 3.23 -11.31 4.07
C VAL A 44 2.91 -10.10 4.92
N ILE A 45 3.84 -9.15 5.01
CA ILE A 45 3.63 -7.85 5.62
C ILE A 45 3.76 -6.77 4.52
N LEU A 46 2.71 -5.97 4.35
CA LEU A 46 2.61 -4.92 3.35
C LEU A 46 2.60 -3.55 4.04
N GLN A 47 3.76 -2.90 4.07
CA GLN A 47 3.93 -1.60 4.72
C GLN A 47 3.81 -0.49 3.68
N SER A 48 2.81 0.37 3.80
CA SER A 48 2.69 1.58 2.99
C SER A 48 2.77 1.30 1.48
N GLY A 49 2.16 0.22 1.03
CA GLY A 49 2.11 -0.13 -0.39
C GLY A 49 1.19 -1.31 -0.67
N ALA A 50 0.47 -1.23 -1.78
CA ALA A 50 -0.54 -2.19 -2.20
C ALA A 50 -0.57 -2.28 -3.72
N VAL A 51 -1.43 -3.14 -4.27
CA VAL A 51 -1.72 -3.13 -5.71
C VAL A 51 -2.20 -1.71 -6.06
N ASN A 52 -1.75 -1.14 -7.18
CA ASN A 52 -2.05 0.23 -7.63
C ASN A 52 -1.44 1.38 -6.80
N THR A 53 -0.50 1.12 -5.87
CA THR A 53 0.36 2.19 -5.32
C THR A 53 1.16 2.90 -6.41
N LEU A 54 1.62 2.15 -7.41
CA LEU A 54 2.08 2.67 -8.70
C LEU A 54 1.23 2.05 -9.81
N PRO A 55 0.99 2.79 -10.91
CA PRO A 55 0.21 2.26 -12.03
C PRO A 55 0.95 1.13 -12.74
N THR A 56 0.18 0.20 -13.32
CA THR A 56 0.70 -0.61 -14.42
C THR A 56 0.86 0.30 -15.64
N VAL A 57 1.91 0.04 -16.42
CA VAL A 57 2.25 0.84 -17.60
C VAL A 57 2.19 -0.06 -18.82
N SER A 58 1.51 0.42 -19.87
CA SER A 58 1.29 -0.38 -21.08
C SER A 58 2.60 -0.70 -21.81
N TRP A 59 2.59 -1.77 -22.59
CA TRP A 59 3.74 -2.13 -23.42
C TRP A 59 4.16 -1.00 -24.38
N GLU A 60 3.19 -0.29 -24.96
CA GLU A 60 3.44 0.85 -25.86
C GLU A 60 4.16 1.99 -25.16
N THR A 61 3.87 2.20 -23.88
CA THR A 61 4.51 3.25 -23.07
C THR A 61 5.94 2.82 -22.71
N HIS A 62 6.16 1.55 -22.33
CA HIS A 62 7.50 1.00 -22.14
C HIS A 62 8.34 1.03 -23.41
N GLU A 63 7.75 0.73 -24.57
CA GLU A 63 8.42 0.81 -25.87
C GLU A 63 8.80 2.26 -26.19
N LYS A 64 7.93 3.25 -25.95
CA LYS A 64 8.29 4.68 -26.10
C LYS A 64 9.48 5.05 -25.22
N ASN A 65 9.47 4.67 -23.94
CA ASN A 65 10.57 4.92 -23.02
C ASN A 65 11.88 4.28 -23.50
N TYR A 66 11.79 3.05 -24.03
CA TYR A 66 12.93 2.36 -24.61
C TYR A 66 13.48 3.09 -25.85
N GLN A 67 12.63 3.57 -26.74
CA GLN A 67 13.05 4.35 -27.91
C GLN A 67 13.71 5.68 -27.49
N GLU A 68 13.12 6.42 -26.56
CA GLU A 68 13.72 7.65 -26.02
C GLU A 68 15.10 7.40 -25.38
N LEU A 69 15.26 6.28 -24.67
CA LEU A 69 16.56 5.87 -24.13
C LEU A 69 17.59 5.65 -25.25
N LEU A 70 17.22 4.95 -26.33
CA LEU A 70 18.12 4.73 -27.46
C LEU A 70 18.51 6.05 -28.13
N GLU A 71 17.56 6.98 -28.27
CA GLU A 71 17.80 8.31 -28.83
C GLU A 71 18.77 9.11 -27.97
N LYS A 72 18.52 9.21 -26.65
CA LYS A 72 19.41 9.90 -25.70
C LYS A 72 20.82 9.30 -25.67
N ALA A 73 20.91 7.96 -25.72
CA ALA A 73 22.18 7.24 -25.76
C ALA A 73 22.83 7.24 -27.17
N CYS A 74 22.21 7.88 -28.17
CA CYS A 74 22.70 7.92 -29.56
C CYS A 74 22.89 6.53 -30.21
N ILE A 75 22.10 5.53 -29.83
CA ILE A 75 22.19 4.15 -30.32
C ILE A 75 21.30 3.98 -31.56
N LYS A 76 21.92 3.80 -32.74
CA LYS A 76 21.23 3.66 -34.04
C LYS A 76 21.15 2.24 -34.58
N ALA A 77 21.35 1.23 -33.73
CA ALA A 77 21.41 -0.17 -34.17
C ALA A 77 20.04 -0.72 -34.61
N GLU A 78 20.00 -1.36 -35.78
CA GLU A 78 18.76 -1.88 -36.38
C GLU A 78 18.31 -3.22 -35.77
N SER A 79 19.25 -4.07 -35.32
CA SER A 79 18.92 -5.35 -34.71
C SER A 79 18.79 -5.28 -33.19
N ARG A 80 17.91 -6.10 -32.62
CA ARG A 80 17.75 -6.25 -31.15
C ARG A 80 19.07 -6.59 -30.45
N SER A 81 19.87 -7.49 -31.06
CA SER A 81 21.13 -7.96 -30.49
C SER A 81 22.17 -6.84 -30.41
N GLU A 82 22.29 -6.04 -31.47
CA GLU A 82 23.22 -4.91 -31.51
C GLU A 82 22.78 -3.79 -30.56
N ARG A 83 21.48 -3.48 -30.48
CA ARG A 83 20.97 -2.53 -29.48
C ARG A 83 21.31 -2.95 -28.06
N LEU A 84 21.10 -4.21 -27.72
CA LEU A 84 21.41 -4.74 -26.38
C LEU A 84 22.91 -4.70 -26.08
N LYS A 85 23.75 -5.02 -27.07
CA LYS A 85 25.21 -4.91 -26.94
C LYS A 85 25.64 -3.46 -26.73
N ALA A 86 25.06 -2.52 -27.48
CA ALA A 86 25.35 -1.09 -27.34
C ALA A 86 24.93 -0.55 -25.97
N LEU A 87 23.71 -0.86 -25.52
CA LEU A 87 23.21 -0.46 -24.21
C LEU A 87 24.09 -0.98 -23.06
N ARG A 88 24.57 -2.22 -23.15
CA ARG A 88 25.51 -2.79 -22.15
C ARG A 88 26.90 -2.14 -22.14
N ALA A 89 27.25 -1.41 -23.21
CA ALA A 89 28.50 -0.68 -23.31
C ALA A 89 28.38 0.77 -22.84
N VAL A 90 27.15 1.29 -22.63
CA VAL A 90 26.94 2.63 -22.06
C VAL A 90 27.37 2.61 -20.59
N PRO A 91 28.16 3.59 -20.13
CA PRO A 91 28.48 3.73 -18.71
C PRO A 91 27.21 3.83 -17.86
N ILE A 92 27.21 3.20 -16.69
CA ILE A 92 25.99 3.11 -15.87
C ILE A 92 25.51 4.50 -15.42
N GLU A 93 26.42 5.43 -15.20
CA GLU A 93 26.11 6.81 -14.80
C GLU A 93 25.35 7.57 -15.89
N GLU A 94 25.76 7.38 -17.16
CA GLU A 94 25.06 7.94 -18.31
C GLU A 94 23.69 7.29 -18.49
N LEU A 95 23.63 5.95 -18.38
CA LEU A 95 22.39 5.20 -18.50
C LEU A 95 21.36 5.65 -17.44
N VAL A 96 21.78 5.84 -16.19
CA VAL A 96 20.94 6.38 -15.12
C VAL A 96 20.50 7.81 -15.43
N GLY A 97 21.38 8.65 -16.00
CA GLY A 97 21.02 9.99 -16.43
C GLY A 97 19.99 10.05 -17.58
N TYR A 98 19.92 9.01 -18.41
CA TYR A 98 18.95 8.93 -19.51
C TYR A 98 17.58 8.40 -19.09
N LEU A 99 17.55 7.53 -18.08
CA LEU A 99 16.31 6.98 -17.51
C LEU A 99 15.52 8.13 -16.85
N SER A 100 14.28 8.29 -17.29
CA SER A 100 13.38 9.38 -16.88
C SER A 100 13.16 9.39 -15.36
N GLN A 101 13.12 10.60 -14.78
CA GLN A 101 12.83 10.86 -13.36
C GLN A 101 11.31 10.91 -13.04
N SER A 102 10.44 10.63 -14.02
CA SER A 102 8.98 10.66 -13.83
C SER A 102 8.46 9.32 -13.30
N VAL A 103 7.68 9.38 -12.22
CA VAL A 103 7.02 8.20 -11.64
C VAL A 103 5.85 7.70 -12.51
N ARG A 104 5.42 8.48 -13.51
CA ARG A 104 4.38 8.07 -14.48
C ARG A 104 4.89 7.11 -15.54
N VAL A 105 6.19 7.17 -15.84
CA VAL A 105 6.80 6.35 -16.89
C VAL A 105 7.56 5.15 -16.32
N VAL A 106 7.76 5.11 -15.01
CA VAL A 106 8.29 3.95 -14.27
C VAL A 106 7.13 3.24 -13.60
N GLY A 107 6.70 2.13 -14.17
CA GLY A 107 5.66 1.28 -13.59
C GLY A 107 5.83 -0.17 -14.01
N LEU A 108 5.04 -1.05 -13.39
CA LEU A 108 5.07 -2.47 -13.71
C LEU A 108 4.52 -2.66 -15.13
N ALA A 109 5.30 -3.31 -15.99
CA ALA A 109 4.83 -3.70 -17.32
C ALA A 109 3.89 -4.90 -17.18
N GLU A 110 2.71 -4.82 -17.77
CA GLU A 110 1.94 -6.03 -18.05
C GLU A 110 2.73 -6.87 -19.06
N GLU A 111 3.20 -8.04 -18.61
CA GLU A 111 3.80 -9.00 -19.53
C GLU A 111 2.69 -9.57 -20.40
N THR A 112 2.79 -9.33 -21.71
CA THR A 112 1.90 -9.97 -22.68
C THR A 112 1.87 -11.49 -22.45
N THR A 113 0.71 -12.11 -22.72
CA THR A 113 0.37 -13.55 -22.55
C THR A 113 1.33 -14.58 -23.17
N ARG A 114 2.46 -14.14 -23.74
CA ARG A 114 3.53 -14.98 -24.28
C ARG A 114 4.38 -15.68 -23.21
N SER A 115 4.24 -15.29 -21.94
CA SER A 115 4.84 -16.00 -20.81
C SER A 115 3.76 -16.54 -19.86
N PRO A 116 3.42 -17.83 -19.92
CA PRO A 116 2.41 -18.42 -19.03
C PRO A 116 2.82 -18.41 -17.55
N LYS A 117 4.07 -18.06 -17.24
CA LYS A 117 4.60 -17.92 -15.87
C LYS A 117 4.65 -16.47 -15.37
N ALA A 118 4.29 -15.50 -16.21
CA ALA A 118 4.33 -14.10 -15.81
C ALA A 118 3.31 -13.83 -14.70
N VAL A 119 3.77 -13.21 -13.62
CA VAL A 119 2.91 -12.76 -12.52
C VAL A 119 1.97 -11.64 -13.01
N TRP A 120 2.44 -10.81 -13.94
CA TRP A 120 1.77 -9.64 -14.51
C TRP A 120 1.11 -9.90 -15.86
N ASN A 121 0.31 -10.95 -15.98
CA ASN A 121 -0.30 -11.37 -17.27
C ASN A 121 -1.77 -10.94 -17.46
N GLN A 122 -2.34 -10.21 -16.49
CA GLN A 122 -3.70 -9.69 -16.51
C GLN A 122 -3.69 -8.26 -15.97
N GLY A 123 -4.61 -7.41 -16.46
CA GLY A 123 -4.55 -5.97 -16.24
C GLY A 123 -4.76 -5.49 -14.80
N CYS A 124 -5.40 -6.29 -13.94
CA CYS A 124 -5.63 -5.91 -12.55
C CYS A 124 -5.40 -7.10 -11.60
N VAL A 125 -4.29 -7.09 -10.87
CA VAL A 125 -4.00 -8.09 -9.82
C VAL A 125 -5.04 -8.04 -8.71
N LEU A 126 -5.62 -6.87 -8.44
CA LEU A 126 -6.66 -6.71 -7.42
C LEU A 126 -7.89 -7.57 -7.73
N THR A 127 -8.29 -7.68 -9.00
CA THR A 127 -9.36 -8.59 -9.45
C THR A 127 -9.03 -10.04 -9.10
N ARG A 128 -7.80 -10.49 -9.37
CA ARG A 128 -7.36 -11.86 -9.07
C ARG A 128 -7.37 -12.14 -7.57
N LEU A 129 -6.99 -11.16 -6.75
CA LEU A 129 -7.06 -11.28 -5.29
C LEU A 129 -8.52 -11.38 -4.82
N LYS A 130 -9.43 -10.56 -5.35
CA LYS A 130 -10.89 -10.62 -5.08
C LYS A 130 -11.54 -11.93 -5.52
N GLU A 131 -10.96 -12.60 -6.52
CA GLU A 131 -11.39 -13.93 -6.96
C GLU A 131 -10.74 -15.09 -6.17
N GLY A 132 -9.97 -14.80 -5.12
CA GLY A 132 -9.35 -15.85 -4.31
C GLY A 132 -8.09 -16.45 -4.91
N GLN A 133 -7.50 -15.85 -5.95
CA GLN A 133 -6.41 -16.48 -6.71
C GLN A 133 -5.01 -16.32 -6.09
N TRP A 134 -4.88 -15.91 -4.83
CA TRP A 134 -3.57 -15.90 -4.16
C TRP A 134 -3.00 -17.33 -4.01
N SER A 135 -1.71 -17.42 -3.70
CA SER A 135 -1.01 -18.67 -3.45
C SER A 135 -1.69 -19.44 -2.31
N PRO A 136 -1.98 -20.74 -2.46
CA PRO A 136 -2.56 -21.56 -1.38
C PRO A 136 -1.62 -21.70 -0.17
N HIS A 137 -0.36 -21.28 -0.31
CA HIS A 137 0.66 -21.32 0.74
C HIS A 137 0.63 -20.10 1.66
N ILE A 138 -0.07 -19.02 1.28
CA ILE A 138 -0.16 -17.80 2.09
C ILE A 138 -1.38 -17.93 3.01
N GLU A 139 -1.14 -17.89 4.32
CA GLU A 139 -2.20 -18.04 5.33
C GLU A 139 -2.63 -16.71 5.95
N SER A 140 -1.77 -15.69 5.93
CA SER A 140 -2.06 -14.41 6.57
C SER A 140 -1.37 -13.23 5.90
N VAL A 141 -1.97 -12.05 6.05
CA VAL A 141 -1.40 -10.75 5.71
C VAL A 141 -1.47 -9.80 6.90
N MET A 142 -0.40 -9.05 7.13
CA MET A 142 -0.42 -7.85 7.96
C MET A 142 -0.19 -6.64 7.05
N MET A 143 -1.00 -5.60 7.15
CA MET A 143 -0.96 -4.49 6.21
C MET A 143 -1.30 -3.17 6.91
N GLY A 144 -0.71 -2.07 6.46
CA GLY A 144 -0.98 -0.78 7.07
C GLY A 144 -0.16 0.35 6.48
N VAL A 145 -0.44 1.54 6.99
CA VAL A 145 0.10 2.80 6.48
C VAL A 145 0.59 3.67 7.62
N CYS A 146 1.48 4.60 7.29
CA CYS A 146 1.81 5.72 8.16
C CYS A 146 0.69 6.77 8.12
N LYS A 147 0.50 7.55 9.20
CA LYS A 147 -0.55 8.59 9.24
C LYS A 147 -0.35 9.66 8.16
N ASP A 148 0.89 10.09 7.95
CA ASP A 148 1.25 11.24 7.13
C ASP A 148 2.08 10.83 5.90
N GLU A 149 1.65 9.77 5.20
CA GLU A 149 2.34 9.19 4.02
C GLU A 149 2.86 10.23 3.01
N GLY A 150 2.05 11.26 2.73
CA GLY A 150 2.37 12.24 1.72
C GLY A 150 3.46 13.25 2.08
N SER A 151 3.84 13.35 3.35
CA SER A 151 4.74 14.41 3.84
C SER A 151 6.15 14.33 3.25
N LEU A 152 6.71 13.12 3.10
CA LEU A 152 7.99 12.92 2.39
C LEU A 152 7.90 13.41 0.93
N PHE A 153 6.80 13.10 0.25
CA PHE A 153 6.60 13.47 -1.13
C PHE A 153 6.37 14.97 -1.31
N ALA A 154 5.61 15.59 -0.40
CA ALA A 154 5.45 17.03 -0.32
C ALA A 154 6.79 17.75 -0.17
N TYR A 155 7.70 17.19 0.66
CA TYR A 155 9.06 17.70 0.79
C TYR A 155 9.87 17.55 -0.50
N MET A 156 9.90 16.34 -1.09
CA MET A 156 10.65 16.05 -2.31
C MET A 156 10.22 16.92 -3.49
N CYS A 157 8.91 17.15 -3.63
CA CYS A 157 8.35 17.96 -4.70
C CYS A 157 8.26 19.45 -4.37
N GLN A 158 8.56 19.85 -3.13
CA GLN A 158 8.36 21.22 -2.62
C GLN A 158 6.92 21.70 -2.86
N SER A 159 5.95 20.86 -2.52
CA SER A 159 4.54 21.05 -2.88
C SER A 159 3.86 22.25 -2.23
N HIS A 160 4.49 22.83 -1.21
CA HIS A 160 4.09 24.12 -0.61
C HIS A 160 4.30 25.32 -1.57
N THR A 161 5.11 25.15 -2.63
CA THR A 161 5.29 26.17 -3.67
C THR A 161 4.34 25.92 -4.85
N PRO A 162 3.86 26.95 -5.57
CA PRO A 162 3.02 26.73 -6.75
C PRO A 162 3.63 25.82 -7.83
N PRO A 163 4.93 25.96 -8.21
CA PRO A 163 5.56 25.04 -9.16
C PRO A 163 5.66 23.60 -8.62
N GLY A 164 5.99 23.44 -7.33
CA GLY A 164 6.08 22.13 -6.70
C GLY A 164 4.72 21.45 -6.55
N TYR A 165 3.66 22.21 -6.28
CA TYR A 165 2.31 21.68 -6.25
C TYR A 165 1.86 21.24 -7.64
N GLN A 166 2.11 22.05 -8.68
CA GLN A 166 1.84 21.67 -10.06
C GLN A 166 2.61 20.41 -10.47
N PHE A 167 3.88 20.30 -10.10
CA PHE A 167 4.66 19.09 -10.30
C PHE A 167 4.04 17.89 -9.60
N SER A 168 3.61 18.05 -8.35
CA SER A 168 2.94 16.99 -7.58
C SER A 168 1.63 16.56 -8.23
N GLN A 169 0.82 17.51 -8.73
CA GLN A 169 -0.42 17.22 -9.44
C GLN A 169 -0.16 16.34 -10.68
N ILE A 170 0.88 16.67 -11.43
CA ILE A 170 1.31 15.88 -12.58
C ILE A 170 1.84 14.55 -12.06
N GLU A 171 2.97 14.50 -11.41
CA GLU A 171 3.68 13.25 -11.14
C GLU A 171 2.96 12.32 -10.15
N LEU A 172 2.44 12.86 -9.06
CA LEU A 172 1.94 12.06 -7.93
C LEU A 172 0.42 11.91 -7.92
N LEU A 173 -0.33 12.91 -8.37
CA LEU A 173 -1.79 12.96 -8.23
C LEU A 173 -2.55 12.60 -9.51
N ASN A 174 -1.86 11.93 -10.45
CA ASN A 174 -2.42 11.48 -11.72
C ASN A 174 -3.18 12.59 -12.49
N GLY A 175 -2.72 13.83 -12.40
CA GLY A 175 -3.27 14.98 -13.12
C GLY A 175 -4.54 15.57 -12.53
N ALA A 176 -4.95 15.17 -11.32
CA ALA A 176 -6.09 15.76 -10.64
C ALA A 176 -5.95 17.29 -10.51
N SER A 177 -6.96 18.01 -10.98
CA SER A 177 -6.92 19.48 -11.05
C SER A 177 -7.10 20.13 -9.67
N TYR A 178 -6.78 21.42 -9.58
CA TYR A 178 -7.02 22.18 -8.36
C TYR A 178 -8.50 22.14 -7.96
N ASP A 179 -9.41 22.37 -8.91
CA ASP A 179 -10.86 22.42 -8.65
C ASP A 179 -11.43 21.08 -8.15
N GLN A 180 -10.79 19.97 -8.50
CA GLN A 180 -11.15 18.64 -8.00
C GLN A 180 -10.63 18.39 -6.58
N LEU A 181 -9.43 18.88 -6.25
CA LEU A 181 -8.76 18.62 -4.98
C LEU A 181 -9.13 19.61 -3.88
N ASP A 182 -9.37 20.87 -4.21
CA ASP A 182 -9.59 21.95 -3.24
C ASP A 182 -10.78 21.67 -2.30
N PRO A 183 -11.96 21.21 -2.78
CA PRO A 183 -13.09 20.90 -1.90
C PRO A 183 -12.81 19.76 -0.92
N LEU A 184 -11.87 18.86 -1.28
CA LEU A 184 -11.55 17.67 -0.50
C LEU A 184 -10.42 17.90 0.50
N TYR A 185 -9.46 18.78 0.19
CA TYR A 185 -8.19 18.88 0.93
C TYR A 185 -7.84 20.27 1.46
N ARG A 186 -8.45 21.35 0.96
CA ARG A 186 -8.02 22.71 1.34
C ARG A 186 -8.30 22.96 2.83
N LEU A 187 -7.27 23.39 3.55
CA LEU A 187 -7.40 23.88 4.91
C LEU A 187 -7.75 25.38 4.94
N PRO A 188 -8.48 25.88 5.96
CA PRO A 188 -8.85 27.30 6.05
C PRO A 188 -7.66 28.28 5.97
N ASN A 189 -6.48 27.86 6.42
CA ASN A 189 -5.26 28.67 6.49
C ASN A 189 -4.15 28.15 5.56
N GLN A 190 -4.50 27.48 4.45
CA GLN A 190 -3.54 26.78 3.59
C GLN A 190 -2.34 27.65 3.16
N ASP A 191 -2.58 28.91 2.78
CA ASP A 191 -1.52 29.80 2.30
C ASP A 191 -0.45 30.09 3.39
N GLN A 192 -0.85 30.11 4.65
CA GLN A 192 0.03 30.32 5.82
C GLN A 192 0.76 29.04 6.20
N ILE A 193 0.15 27.88 5.97
CA ILE A 193 0.77 26.56 6.17
C ILE A 193 1.87 26.34 5.11
N ASP A 194 1.58 26.70 3.86
CA ASP A 194 2.53 26.57 2.75
C ASP A 194 3.65 27.62 2.80
N ASN A 195 3.38 28.77 3.43
CA ASN A 195 4.34 29.86 3.57
C ASN A 195 4.42 30.31 5.04
N PRO A 196 4.98 29.47 5.93
CA PRO A 196 5.07 29.79 7.35
C PRO A 196 5.99 31.00 7.57
N VAL A 197 5.71 31.77 8.63
CA VAL A 197 6.58 32.87 9.05
C VAL A 197 7.95 32.34 9.49
N ASP A 198 8.99 33.15 9.32
CA ASP A 198 10.37 32.79 9.68
C ASP A 198 10.47 32.24 11.11
N GLY A 199 11.12 31.08 11.25
CA GLY A 199 11.31 30.39 12.52
C GLY A 199 10.22 29.38 12.88
N ILE A 200 9.10 29.36 12.16
CA ILE A 200 8.11 28.28 12.27
C ILE A 200 8.47 27.14 11.32
N PRO A 201 8.58 25.89 11.80
CA PRO A 201 8.84 24.75 10.94
C PRO A 201 7.77 24.59 9.86
N LEU A 202 8.18 24.20 8.65
CA LEU A 202 7.25 23.81 7.59
C LEU A 202 6.56 22.50 8.00
N ASP A 203 5.24 22.53 8.16
CA ASP A 203 4.43 21.38 8.54
C ASP A 203 4.05 20.56 7.31
N LEU A 204 4.96 19.67 6.89
CA LEU A 204 4.85 18.91 5.64
C LEU A 204 3.58 18.04 5.56
N PRO A 205 3.07 17.42 6.64
CA PRO A 205 1.76 16.76 6.62
C PRO A 205 0.61 17.63 6.13
N GLN A 206 0.66 18.94 6.40
CA GLN A 206 -0.42 19.89 6.08
C GLN A 206 -0.16 20.71 4.81
N CYS A 207 1.05 20.66 4.24
CA CYS A 207 1.34 21.34 2.99
C CYS A 207 0.41 20.88 1.86
N SER A 208 0.10 21.80 0.94
CA SER A 208 -0.65 21.51 -0.28
C SER A 208 -0.05 20.30 -1.00
N GLY A 209 -0.88 19.37 -1.45
CA GLY A 209 -0.42 18.17 -2.15
C GLY A 209 0.03 17.01 -1.25
N SER A 210 0.30 17.23 0.04
CA SER A 210 0.75 16.18 0.96
C SER A 210 -0.33 15.12 1.17
N GLN A 211 -1.43 15.48 1.85
CA GLN A 211 -2.54 14.56 2.10
C GLN A 211 -3.10 13.88 0.83
N PRO A 212 -3.37 14.58 -0.30
CA PRO A 212 -3.83 13.91 -1.51
C PRO A 212 -2.80 12.94 -2.09
N ALA A 213 -1.49 13.21 -1.98
CA ALA A 213 -0.46 12.26 -2.42
C ALA A 213 -0.46 11.00 -1.54
N GLY A 214 -0.55 11.17 -0.23
CA GLY A 214 -0.66 10.06 0.72
C GLY A 214 -1.89 9.18 0.46
N ASP A 215 -3.04 9.82 0.24
CA ASP A 215 -4.29 9.13 -0.03
C ASP A 215 -4.23 8.39 -1.38
N ARG A 216 -3.83 9.06 -2.46
CA ARG A 216 -3.74 8.47 -3.81
C ARG A 216 -2.76 7.31 -3.89
N LEU A 217 -1.55 7.49 -3.36
CA LEU A 217 -0.45 6.53 -3.55
C LEU A 217 -0.55 5.34 -2.58
N PHE A 218 -1.06 5.54 -1.37
CA PHE A 218 -0.89 4.55 -0.31
C PHE A 218 -2.21 4.17 0.36
N LYS A 219 -2.90 5.14 0.97
CA LYS A 219 -4.05 4.81 1.83
C LYS A 219 -5.22 4.24 1.05
N VAL A 220 -5.56 4.83 -0.10
CA VAL A 220 -6.67 4.32 -0.92
C VAL A 220 -6.32 2.98 -1.57
N PRO A 221 -5.16 2.79 -2.21
CA PRO A 221 -4.74 1.45 -2.68
C PRO A 221 -4.74 0.38 -1.58
N MET A 222 -4.31 0.71 -0.36
CA MET A 222 -4.34 -0.20 0.78
C MET A 222 -5.78 -0.57 1.18
N GLU A 223 -6.70 0.40 1.16
CA GLU A 223 -8.10 0.16 1.48
C GLU A 223 -8.80 -0.69 0.41
N LEU A 224 -8.54 -0.44 -0.88
CA LEU A 224 -9.07 -1.24 -1.97
C LEU A 224 -8.55 -2.69 -1.90
N LEU A 225 -7.28 -2.88 -1.51
CA LEU A 225 -6.72 -4.20 -1.24
C LEU A 225 -7.40 -4.90 -0.07
N LEU A 226 -7.69 -4.17 1.02
CA LEU A 226 -8.43 -4.70 2.16
C LEU A 226 -9.82 -5.18 1.73
N CYS A 227 -10.57 -4.35 1.01
CA CYS A 227 -11.89 -4.71 0.48
C CYS A 227 -11.86 -5.89 -0.49
N ALA A 228 -10.79 -6.02 -1.29
CA ALA A 228 -10.63 -7.16 -2.19
C ALA A 228 -10.32 -8.47 -1.46
N LEU A 229 -9.67 -8.43 -0.30
CA LEU A 229 -9.31 -9.63 0.47
C LEU A 229 -10.37 -10.03 1.49
N ASP A 230 -11.10 -9.05 2.03
CA ASP A 230 -12.14 -9.26 3.03
C ASP A 230 -13.24 -10.21 2.53
N ASP A 231 -13.67 -11.12 3.40
CA ASP A 231 -14.62 -12.23 3.15
C ASP A 231 -14.30 -13.15 1.94
N THR A 232 -13.22 -12.90 1.22
CA THR A 232 -12.80 -13.71 0.09
C THR A 232 -12.13 -14.99 0.58
N LYS A 233 -12.45 -16.11 -0.07
CA LYS A 233 -11.81 -17.40 0.20
C LYS A 233 -10.81 -17.71 -0.91
N ASN A 234 -9.68 -18.29 -0.54
CA ASN A 234 -8.74 -18.80 -1.51
C ASN A 234 -9.43 -19.85 -2.41
N ALA A 235 -9.29 -19.72 -3.72
CA ALA A 235 -9.98 -20.57 -4.69
C ALA A 235 -9.58 -22.05 -4.56
N GLU A 236 -8.35 -22.34 -4.12
CA GLU A 236 -7.84 -23.71 -3.99
C GLU A 236 -8.08 -24.28 -2.59
N THR A 237 -7.78 -23.53 -1.54
CA THR A 237 -7.88 -24.04 -0.15
C THR A 237 -9.27 -23.87 0.46
N GLN A 238 -10.12 -23.02 -0.13
CA GLN A 238 -11.43 -22.63 0.37
C GLN A 238 -11.40 -22.00 1.78
N LYS A 239 -10.24 -21.48 2.19
CA LYS A 239 -10.03 -20.79 3.46
C LYS A 239 -9.84 -19.29 3.22
N PRO A 240 -10.36 -18.42 4.12
CA PRO A 240 -10.04 -17.01 4.08
C PRO A 240 -8.58 -16.77 4.50
N LEU A 241 -8.09 -15.57 4.20
CA LEU A 241 -6.81 -15.08 4.69
C LEU A 241 -7.01 -14.50 6.10
N SER A 242 -6.09 -14.75 7.04
CA SER A 242 -6.07 -13.99 8.30
C SER A 242 -5.48 -12.60 8.05
N ILE A 243 -6.25 -11.54 8.30
CA ILE A 243 -5.90 -10.16 7.96
C ILE A 243 -5.67 -9.35 9.23
N PHE A 244 -4.56 -8.62 9.31
CA PHE A 244 -4.26 -7.67 10.40
C PHE A 244 -3.99 -6.29 9.82
N VAL A 245 -4.82 -5.31 10.13
CA VAL A 245 -4.73 -3.94 9.58
C VAL A 245 -4.22 -2.96 10.63
N TYR A 246 -3.26 -2.11 10.28
CA TYR A 246 -2.74 -1.08 11.18
C TYR A 246 -2.65 0.32 10.59
N THR A 247 -2.58 1.31 11.47
CA THR A 247 -2.10 2.66 11.16
C THR A 247 -1.01 3.03 12.16
N LEU A 248 0.13 3.50 11.65
CA LEU A 248 1.19 4.03 12.51
C LEU A 248 0.94 5.52 12.77
N GLU A 249 0.79 5.89 14.04
CA GLU A 249 0.72 7.28 14.50
C GLU A 249 1.92 7.70 15.36
N GLY A 250 2.79 6.75 15.74
CA GLY A 250 4.09 7.01 16.36
C GLY A 250 5.18 7.25 15.32
N THR A 251 6.12 8.14 15.60
CA THR A 251 7.21 8.55 14.71
C THR A 251 8.57 8.57 15.41
N ALA A 252 9.64 8.64 14.62
CA ALA A 252 11.00 8.89 15.07
C ALA A 252 11.27 10.41 15.05
N VAL A 253 10.78 11.14 16.06
CA VAL A 253 10.74 12.62 16.07
C VAL A 253 12.13 13.22 15.88
N GLU A 254 13.14 12.56 16.43
CA GLU A 254 14.54 12.97 16.41
C GLU A 254 15.18 12.91 15.02
N THR A 255 14.55 12.22 14.05
CA THR A 255 15.05 12.12 12.67
C THR A 255 14.66 13.33 11.79
N ASN A 256 13.81 14.23 12.31
CA ASN A 256 13.36 15.39 11.57
C ASN A 256 14.51 16.39 11.31
N SER A 257 14.61 16.84 10.06
CA SER A 257 15.55 17.90 9.70
C SER A 257 15.16 19.24 10.33
N PRO A 258 16.12 20.09 10.74
CA PRO A 258 15.82 21.41 11.29
C PRO A 258 14.88 22.23 10.39
N GLY A 259 13.89 22.88 11.02
CA GLY A 259 12.91 23.73 10.35
C GLY A 259 11.81 22.98 9.58
N ARG A 260 11.68 21.66 9.77
CA ARG A 260 10.66 20.84 9.10
C ARG A 260 10.02 19.87 10.09
N SER A 261 8.70 19.72 9.98
CA SER A 261 7.94 18.67 10.64
C SER A 261 7.46 17.69 9.58
N PHE A 262 7.90 16.43 9.66
CA PHE A 262 7.46 15.36 8.77
C PHE A 262 6.25 14.59 9.32
N GLY A 263 5.87 14.80 10.58
CA GLY A 263 4.85 13.97 11.24
C GLY A 263 5.24 12.49 11.22
N VAL A 264 4.28 11.62 10.91
CA VAL A 264 4.47 10.18 10.74
C VAL A 264 4.58 9.87 9.25
N THR A 265 5.72 10.25 8.69
CA THR A 265 5.96 10.20 7.25
C THR A 265 6.13 8.79 6.70
N HIS A 266 5.90 8.62 5.39
CA HIS A 266 6.27 7.42 4.63
C HIS A 266 7.69 6.95 4.99
N THR A 267 7.90 5.64 5.09
CA THR A 267 9.14 4.94 5.49
C THR A 267 9.59 5.08 6.96
N VAL A 268 8.94 5.90 7.79
CA VAL A 268 9.39 6.07 9.20
C VAL A 268 9.24 4.77 10.01
N ASP A 269 8.32 3.92 9.62
CA ASP A 269 8.13 2.59 10.17
C ASP A 269 9.34 1.66 9.95
N ILE A 270 10.10 1.80 8.85
CA ILE A 270 11.37 1.06 8.65
C ILE A 270 12.38 1.45 9.72
N VAL A 271 12.54 2.75 9.95
CA VAL A 271 13.50 3.31 10.91
C VAL A 271 13.19 2.78 12.31
N LEU A 272 11.91 2.80 12.70
CA LEU A 272 11.41 2.26 13.96
C LEU A 272 11.53 0.74 14.04
N LEU A 273 11.12 0.00 13.00
CA LEU A 273 11.11 -1.46 12.97
C LEU A 273 12.50 -2.07 13.09
N PHE A 274 13.47 -1.53 12.36
CA PHE A 274 14.85 -2.01 12.40
C PHE A 274 15.63 -1.53 13.62
N ASN A 275 14.96 -0.84 14.55
CA ASN A 275 15.55 -0.33 15.77
C ASN A 275 16.86 0.40 15.48
N MET A 276 16.81 1.39 14.58
CA MET A 276 17.92 2.29 14.28
C MET A 276 18.19 3.22 15.47
N SER A 277 18.52 2.64 16.62
CA SER A 277 18.64 3.29 17.93
C SER A 277 19.66 4.41 18.02
N HIS A 278 20.51 4.61 17.01
CA HIS A 278 21.37 5.79 16.90
C HIS A 278 20.59 7.06 16.50
N CYS A 279 19.35 6.93 16.05
CA CYS A 279 18.48 8.03 15.71
C CYS A 279 17.78 8.67 16.92
N TRP A 280 17.70 7.99 18.07
CA TRP A 280 16.97 8.48 19.25
C TRP A 280 17.69 8.14 20.56
N ALA A 281 17.30 8.78 21.65
CA ALA A 281 17.83 8.48 22.98
C ALA A 281 17.22 7.17 23.54
N PRO A 282 17.96 6.41 24.38
CA PRO A 282 17.36 5.32 25.14
C PRO A 282 16.14 5.80 25.93
N ASP A 283 15.11 4.96 26.04
CA ASP A 283 13.84 5.21 26.76
C ASP A 283 12.98 6.37 26.22
N SER A 284 13.35 6.98 25.08
CA SER A 284 12.50 7.98 24.41
C SER A 284 11.19 7.36 23.92
N GLU A 285 10.21 8.20 23.63
CA GLU A 285 8.95 7.75 23.02
C GLU A 285 9.18 6.99 21.70
N SER A 286 10.11 7.46 20.87
CA SER A 286 10.50 6.74 19.64
C SER A 286 11.15 5.38 19.93
N ALA A 287 11.90 5.24 21.03
CA ALA A 287 12.40 3.94 21.47
C ALA A 287 11.25 2.99 21.90
N LYS A 288 10.21 3.51 22.55
CA LYS A 288 9.04 2.71 22.98
C LYS A 288 8.22 2.24 21.78
N VAL A 289 7.92 3.13 20.83
CA VAL A 289 7.24 2.79 19.57
C VAL A 289 8.03 1.71 18.83
N SER A 290 9.34 1.93 18.66
CA SER A 290 10.25 0.96 18.02
C SER A 290 10.19 -0.42 18.68
N ALA A 291 10.21 -0.48 20.02
CA ALA A 291 10.12 -1.73 20.77
C ALA A 291 8.78 -2.45 20.55
N THR A 292 7.66 -1.72 20.55
CA THR A 292 6.33 -2.27 20.30
C THR A 292 6.22 -2.81 18.87
N LEU A 293 6.63 -2.04 17.86
CA LEU A 293 6.65 -2.48 16.45
C LEU A 293 7.53 -3.71 16.26
N GLY A 294 8.78 -3.67 16.73
CA GLY A 294 9.73 -4.79 16.60
C GLY A 294 9.20 -6.08 17.21
N LYS A 295 8.61 -6.02 18.41
CA LYS A 295 7.99 -7.18 19.07
C LYS A 295 6.79 -7.70 18.27
N THR A 296 5.99 -6.80 17.71
CA THR A 296 4.76 -7.14 16.98
C THR A 296 5.08 -7.83 15.65
N TRP A 297 6.01 -7.29 14.88
CA TRP A 297 6.50 -7.91 13.64
C TRP A 297 7.17 -9.24 13.90
N TYR A 298 7.97 -9.35 14.97
CA TYR A 298 8.58 -10.61 15.38
C TYR A 298 7.53 -11.68 15.68
N ASN A 299 6.52 -11.37 16.49
CA ASN A 299 5.46 -12.33 16.84
C ASN A 299 4.67 -12.76 15.60
N TYR A 300 4.33 -11.82 14.72
CA TYR A 300 3.65 -12.12 13.47
C TYR A 300 4.50 -13.03 12.56
N ALA A 301 5.78 -12.71 12.38
CA ALA A 301 6.68 -13.52 11.57
C ALA A 301 6.85 -14.94 12.13
N LYS A 302 6.89 -15.07 13.46
CA LYS A 302 7.06 -16.34 14.16
C LYS A 302 5.82 -17.23 14.10
N ASP A 303 4.67 -16.70 14.51
CA ASP A 303 3.47 -17.48 14.84
C ASP A 303 2.22 -17.06 14.05
N GLY A 304 2.31 -16.05 13.18
CA GLY A 304 1.17 -15.47 12.45
C GLY A 304 0.22 -14.65 13.31
N ARG A 305 0.62 -14.36 14.56
CA ARG A 305 -0.18 -13.62 15.55
C ARG A 305 0.63 -12.43 16.05
N PRO A 306 0.25 -11.19 15.75
CA PRO A 306 1.04 -10.01 16.10
C PRO A 306 1.11 -9.75 17.62
N GLY A 307 0.12 -10.23 18.37
CA GLY A 307 -0.01 -9.97 19.82
C GLY A 307 -0.95 -8.78 20.08
N LEU A 308 -0.76 -8.09 21.22
CA LEU A 308 -1.50 -6.87 21.59
C LEU A 308 -3.04 -7.00 21.65
N ASN A 309 -3.56 -8.22 21.77
CA ASN A 309 -4.99 -8.52 21.60
C ASN A 309 -5.57 -7.97 20.29
N TRP A 310 -4.74 -7.87 19.24
CA TRP A 310 -5.12 -7.40 17.92
C TRP A 310 -5.97 -8.48 17.23
N PRO A 311 -7.28 -8.24 17.02
CA PRO A 311 -8.15 -9.21 16.38
C PRO A 311 -7.86 -9.29 14.88
N GLU A 312 -8.17 -10.43 14.27
CA GLU A 312 -8.24 -10.52 12.82
C GLU A 312 -9.34 -9.56 12.31
N TYR A 313 -9.04 -8.86 11.22
CA TYR A 313 -9.98 -7.98 10.55
C TYR A 313 -11.05 -8.81 9.84
N ALA A 314 -12.31 -8.41 10.02
CA ALA A 314 -13.43 -8.86 9.22
C ALA A 314 -14.53 -7.80 9.26
N THR A 315 -14.94 -7.25 8.12
CA THR A 315 -15.81 -6.06 8.08
C THR A 315 -17.11 -6.23 8.89
N GLN A 316 -17.68 -7.45 8.91
CA GLN A 316 -18.96 -7.70 9.60
C GLN A 316 -18.85 -7.98 11.10
N SER A 317 -17.69 -8.44 11.58
CA SER A 317 -17.58 -8.98 12.96
C SER A 317 -16.45 -8.37 13.78
N SER A 318 -15.39 -7.89 13.12
CA SER A 318 -14.21 -7.29 13.72
C SER A 318 -13.64 -6.22 12.78
N PRO A 319 -14.37 -5.11 12.54
CA PRO A 319 -13.94 -4.03 11.65
C PRO A 319 -12.92 -3.11 12.33
N TYR A 320 -11.89 -3.69 12.94
CA TYR A 320 -10.90 -2.95 13.73
C TYR A 320 -9.54 -2.97 13.07
N LYS A 321 -8.88 -1.80 13.08
CA LYS A 321 -7.45 -1.70 12.84
C LYS A 321 -6.73 -1.31 14.12
N LEU A 322 -5.47 -1.70 14.25
CA LEU A 322 -4.63 -1.32 15.37
C LEU A 322 -3.89 -0.01 15.06
N VAL A 323 -3.98 0.97 15.96
CA VAL A 323 -3.25 2.23 15.86
C VAL A 323 -2.08 2.19 16.83
N PHE A 324 -0.85 2.29 16.32
CA PHE A 324 0.36 2.37 17.13
C PHE A 324 0.63 3.83 17.52
N GLN A 325 0.67 4.12 18.81
CA GLN A 325 0.78 5.47 19.36
C GLN A 325 2.21 5.83 19.74
N GLN A 326 2.51 7.13 19.82
CA GLN A 326 3.85 7.68 20.09
C GLN A 326 4.46 7.22 21.44
N ASP A 327 3.64 6.91 22.44
CA ASP A 327 4.11 6.45 23.74
C ASP A 327 4.48 4.95 23.76
N GLY A 328 4.28 4.25 22.64
CA GLY A 328 4.51 2.81 22.49
C GLY A 328 3.27 1.97 22.79
N GLU A 329 2.15 2.57 23.18
CA GLU A 329 0.87 1.87 23.35
C GLU A 329 0.16 1.68 22.00
N SER A 330 -0.95 0.94 22.04
CA SER A 330 -1.78 0.70 20.86
C SER A 330 -3.27 0.72 21.20
N VAL A 331 -4.08 1.26 20.29
CA VAL A 331 -5.54 1.30 20.44
C VAL A 331 -6.23 0.67 19.23
N LEU A 332 -7.38 0.04 19.47
CA LEU A 332 -8.24 -0.42 18.39
C LEU A 332 -9.09 0.76 17.88
N GLN A 333 -9.11 0.94 16.57
CA GLN A 333 -9.97 1.91 15.90
C GLN A 333 -10.98 1.16 15.04
N ASP A 334 -12.27 1.45 15.24
CA ASP A 334 -13.33 0.97 14.37
C ASP A 334 -13.26 1.70 13.04
N VAL A 335 -13.10 0.95 11.94
CA VAL A 335 -12.97 1.56 10.62
C VAL A 335 -14.28 2.17 10.11
N ARG A 336 -15.42 1.87 10.75
CA ARG A 336 -16.74 2.44 10.40
C ARG A 336 -16.90 3.87 10.90
N ASP A 337 -16.17 4.26 11.95
CA ASP A 337 -16.20 5.59 12.56
C ASP A 337 -15.44 6.66 11.75
N ARG A 338 -15.02 6.32 10.52
CA ARG A 338 -14.26 7.26 9.67
C ARG A 338 -15.09 8.49 9.29
N PRO A 339 -14.48 9.70 9.30
CA PRO A 339 -15.17 10.93 8.90
C PRO A 339 -15.73 10.85 7.47
N GLU A 340 -16.82 11.56 7.21
CA GLU A 340 -17.46 11.55 5.88
C GLU A 340 -16.52 12.07 4.78
N ILE A 341 -15.73 13.09 5.08
CA ILE A 341 -14.71 13.61 4.15
C ILE A 341 -13.67 12.55 3.75
N GLU A 342 -13.35 11.61 4.64
CA GLU A 342 -12.44 10.51 4.32
C GLU A 342 -13.09 9.53 3.33
N LYS A 343 -14.39 9.23 3.49
CA LYS A 343 -15.14 8.39 2.55
C LYS A 343 -15.23 9.05 1.17
N GLU A 344 -15.46 10.36 1.12
CA GLU A 344 -15.47 11.14 -0.12
C GLU A 344 -14.12 11.08 -0.84
N ARG A 345 -13.01 11.21 -0.10
CA ARG A 345 -11.66 11.10 -0.66
C ARG A 345 -11.33 9.70 -1.17
N ILE A 346 -11.70 8.65 -0.43
CA ILE A 346 -11.52 7.26 -0.88
C ILE A 346 -12.29 7.03 -2.18
N LYS A 347 -13.57 7.45 -2.21
CA LYS A 347 -14.41 7.33 -3.40
C LYS A 347 -13.81 8.09 -4.59
N PHE A 348 -13.40 9.34 -4.38
CA PHE A 348 -12.78 10.16 -5.42
C PHE A 348 -11.55 9.48 -6.04
N TRP A 349 -10.64 8.95 -5.21
CA TRP A 349 -9.45 8.29 -5.72
C TRP A 349 -9.72 6.91 -6.31
N ALA A 350 -10.67 6.14 -5.76
CA ALA A 350 -11.08 4.87 -6.35
C ALA A 350 -11.65 5.08 -7.76
N GLU A 351 -12.46 6.13 -7.97
CA GLU A 351 -12.94 6.52 -9.30
C GLU A 351 -11.80 6.99 -10.20
N HIS A 352 -10.88 7.83 -9.71
CA HIS A 352 -9.74 8.35 -10.48
C HIS A 352 -8.68 7.29 -10.83
N LEU A 353 -8.72 6.13 -10.15
CA LEU A 353 -7.89 4.95 -10.42
C LEU A 353 -8.62 3.89 -11.28
N ASP A 354 -9.87 4.13 -11.69
CA ASP A 354 -10.74 3.16 -12.36
C ASP A 354 -10.93 1.87 -11.54
N LEU A 355 -11.09 2.00 -10.22
CA LEU A 355 -11.24 0.90 -9.25
C LEU A 355 -12.44 1.07 -8.32
N ALA A 356 -13.45 1.84 -8.74
CA ALA A 356 -14.63 2.12 -7.93
C ALA A 356 -15.38 0.83 -7.53
N GLU A 357 -15.33 -0.25 -8.33
CA GLU A 357 -15.96 -1.54 -7.99
C GLU A 357 -15.31 -2.29 -6.81
N PHE A 358 -14.13 -1.86 -6.36
CA PHE A 358 -13.44 -2.42 -5.20
C PHE A 358 -13.75 -1.67 -3.91
N TRP A 359 -14.41 -0.51 -4.01
CA TRP A 359 -14.77 0.28 -2.85
C TRP A 359 -16.22 0.03 -2.44
N GLU A 360 -16.41 -0.63 -1.30
CA GLU A 360 -17.69 -0.73 -0.61
C GLU A 360 -17.53 -0.16 0.80
N PRO A 361 -18.15 0.98 1.14
CA PRO A 361 -17.98 1.56 2.46
C PRO A 361 -18.55 0.61 3.52
N PRO A 362 -17.81 0.35 4.60
CA PRO A 362 -18.30 -0.45 5.72
C PRO A 362 -19.64 0.09 6.22
N VAL A 363 -20.68 -0.73 6.17
CA VAL A 363 -22.02 -0.31 6.62
C VAL A 363 -22.01 -0.26 8.15
N ILE A 364 -22.54 0.84 8.72
CA ILE A 364 -22.84 0.92 10.16
C ILE A 364 -24.05 0.02 10.42
N GLY A 365 -23.81 -1.29 10.49
CA GLY A 365 -24.75 -2.26 11.02
C GLY A 365 -24.59 -2.30 12.53
N ILE A 366 -25.69 -2.10 13.26
CA ILE A 366 -25.75 -2.45 14.68
C ILE A 366 -25.28 -3.90 14.78
N LEU A 367 -24.27 -4.17 15.61
CA LEU A 367 -23.94 -5.54 16.02
C LEU A 367 -25.10 -6.04 16.88
N ASP A 368 -26.24 -6.35 16.27
CA ASP A 368 -27.37 -6.92 16.96
C ASP A 368 -27.01 -8.36 17.31
N GLY A 369 -26.53 -8.52 18.54
CA GLY A 369 -26.47 -9.79 19.23
C GLY A 369 -27.88 -10.33 19.44
N SER A 370 -28.48 -10.90 18.41
CA SER A 370 -29.63 -11.78 18.56
C SER A 370 -29.57 -12.92 17.55
N SER A 371 -29.08 -14.05 18.02
CA SER A 371 -29.53 -15.34 17.52
C SER A 371 -31.05 -15.42 17.64
N SER A 372 -31.77 -15.57 16.53
CA SER A 372 -33.13 -16.12 16.52
C SER A 372 -33.24 -17.02 15.28
N THR A 373 -33.00 -18.31 15.44
CA THR A 373 -34.06 -19.34 15.49
C THR A 373 -34.98 -19.31 14.28
N ASP A 374 -34.67 -20.20 13.34
CA ASP A 374 -35.58 -21.24 12.85
C ASP A 374 -37.06 -20.83 12.65
N SER A 375 -37.47 -20.70 11.38
CA SER A 375 -38.83 -21.03 10.98
C SER A 375 -38.82 -21.54 9.56
N SER A 376 -38.67 -22.86 9.45
CA SER A 376 -39.23 -23.67 8.38
C SER A 376 -40.69 -23.32 8.12
N GLU A 377 -41.05 -22.95 6.89
CA GLU A 377 -42.39 -23.21 6.39
C GLU A 377 -42.33 -23.69 4.93
N MET A 378 -42.60 -24.98 4.79
CA MET A 378 -42.86 -25.69 3.54
C MET A 378 -44.06 -25.04 2.84
N ARG A 379 -43.91 -24.65 1.57
CA ARG A 379 -45.05 -24.52 0.67
C ARG A 379 -45.42 -25.90 0.14
N SER A 380 -46.38 -26.54 0.79
CA SER A 380 -47.10 -27.69 0.27
C SER A 380 -48.08 -27.25 -0.82
N GLU A 381 -48.03 -27.95 -1.95
CA GLU A 381 -49.07 -27.99 -2.97
C GLU A 381 -50.44 -28.31 -2.33
N ASN A 382 -51.48 -27.60 -2.73
CA ASN A 382 -52.84 -28.13 -2.65
C ASN A 382 -53.65 -27.65 -3.84
N THR A 383 -53.77 -28.57 -4.80
CA THR A 383 -54.82 -28.61 -5.81
C THR A 383 -56.16 -28.84 -5.12
N ASN A 384 -57.15 -27.97 -5.38
CA ASN A 384 -58.53 -28.45 -5.38
C ASN A 384 -59.43 -27.66 -6.33
N LYS A 385 -60.25 -28.42 -7.03
CA LYS A 385 -61.15 -28.09 -8.14
C LYS A 385 -62.44 -27.40 -7.68
N SER A 386 -63.16 -26.91 -8.71
CA SER A 386 -64.61 -26.77 -8.90
C SER A 386 -65.28 -25.50 -8.39
N LEU A 387 -65.66 -24.59 -9.31
CA LEU A 387 -66.90 -24.68 -10.11
C LEU A 387 -66.76 -23.86 -11.39
#